data_AF-A0ABD3QQF3-F1
#
_entry.id   AF-A0ABD3QQF3-F1
#
_cell.length_a   1.000
_cell.length_b   1.000
_cell.length_c   1.000
_cell.angle_alpha   90.00
_cell.angle_beta   90.00
_cell.angle_gamma   90.00
#
_symmetry.space_group_name_H-M   'P 1'
#
loop_
_entity.id
_entity.type
_entity.pdbx_description
1 polymer ?
#
loop_
_entity_poly.entity_id
_entity_poly.type
_entity_poly.pdbx_seq_one_letter_code
_entity_poly.pdbx_strand_id
1 'polypeptide(L)'
;MPPAACTRWRSGPHNTASEADGVQLYSEDGSDYQLIAQSYIPGGPPSFTFPPTLSSPPAMSSTNLEAACSRQRTSWCRRQACLPLFRLMVKILSEYDAGQDSPFYPGSIPCQKQFYNDVSMTDACFACLPPYAGWLYTLNALKQHVYSILADVEQLTMTAQSYDLRTHPRVPVIVAHNSLVRDTFTMTAALLEQMG
;
A
#
# COMPACT_ATOMS: atom_id res chain seq x y z
N MET A 1 -21.24 20.68 -6.23
CA MET A 1 -21.72 21.29 -4.96
C MET A 1 -20.96 20.64 -3.82
N PRO A 2 -20.35 21.40 -2.90
CA PRO A 2 -19.72 20.80 -1.73
C PRO A 2 -20.78 19.99 -0.95
N PRO A 3 -20.43 18.84 -0.37
CA PRO A 3 -21.41 18.06 0.38
C PRO A 3 -21.81 18.84 1.64
N ALA A 4 -23.01 19.42 1.60
CA ALA A 4 -23.62 20.22 2.67
C ALA A 4 -23.72 19.47 4.03
N ALA A 5 -23.47 18.16 4.02
CA ALA A 5 -23.41 17.30 5.19
C ALA A 5 -22.23 17.63 6.13
N CYS A 6 -21.05 17.99 5.60
CA CYS A 6 -19.86 18.18 6.42
C CYS A 6 -19.87 19.50 7.21
N THR A 7 -20.40 20.58 6.61
CA THR A 7 -20.63 21.86 7.29
C THR A 7 -21.74 21.74 8.35
N ARG A 8 -22.83 21.04 8.04
CA ARG A 8 -23.96 20.84 8.98
C ARG A 8 -23.61 19.99 10.21
N TRP A 9 -22.69 19.04 10.11
CA TRP A 9 -22.25 18.22 11.26
C TRP A 9 -21.36 18.99 12.25
N ARG A 10 -20.57 19.95 11.76
CA ARG A 10 -19.68 20.76 12.59
C ARG A 10 -20.41 21.70 13.54
N SER A 11 -21.61 22.16 13.16
CA SER A 11 -22.44 23.08 13.96
C SER A 11 -23.38 22.40 14.95
N GLY A 12 -23.24 21.08 15.16
CA GLY A 12 -24.09 20.33 16.10
C GLY A 12 -23.76 20.64 17.58
N PRO A 13 -24.70 20.41 18.52
CA PRO A 13 -24.56 20.79 19.93
C PRO A 13 -23.39 20.14 20.68
N HIS A 14 -22.75 19.12 20.10
CA HIS A 14 -21.59 18.42 20.66
C HIS A 14 -20.26 18.73 19.95
N ASN A 15 -20.29 19.50 18.85
CA ASN A 15 -19.13 19.84 18.04
C ASN A 15 -18.94 21.36 18.09
N THR A 16 -17.88 21.84 18.74
CA THR A 16 -17.55 23.27 18.82
C THR A 16 -16.63 23.71 17.68
N ALA A 17 -16.65 22.99 16.55
CA ALA A 17 -15.85 23.35 15.39
C ALA A 17 -16.48 24.56 14.69
N SER A 18 -15.92 25.74 14.92
CA SER A 18 -16.36 26.98 14.27
C SER A 18 -16.10 26.91 12.76
N GLU A 19 -17.09 27.28 11.96
CA GLU A 19 -16.85 27.69 10.58
C GLU A 19 -16.02 28.98 10.65
N ALA A 20 -14.83 28.96 10.05
CA ALA A 20 -14.03 30.17 9.97
C ALA A 20 -14.70 31.08 8.93
N ASP A 21 -15.31 32.17 9.39
CA ASP A 21 -15.87 33.20 8.51
C ASP A 21 -14.81 33.61 7.49
N GLY A 22 -15.17 33.52 6.21
CA GLY A 22 -14.26 33.86 5.11
C GLY A 22 -13.39 32.71 4.59
N VAL A 23 -13.70 31.45 4.89
CA VAL A 23 -13.03 30.29 4.27
C VAL A 23 -14.05 29.44 3.50
N GLN A 24 -13.72 29.07 2.25
CA GLN A 24 -14.56 28.20 1.41
C GLN A 24 -13.77 26.97 0.95
N LEU A 25 -14.46 25.84 0.80
CA LEU A 25 -13.93 24.66 0.13
C LEU A 25 -13.94 24.87 -1.39
N TYR A 26 -12.77 24.80 -2.01
CA TYR A 26 -12.56 24.93 -3.44
C TYR A 26 -12.00 23.65 -4.02
N SER A 27 -12.39 23.33 -5.24
CA SER A 27 -11.82 22.25 -6.04
C SER A 27 -11.81 22.70 -7.49
N GLU A 28 -10.69 22.53 -8.16
CA GLU A 28 -10.53 22.88 -9.58
C GLU A 28 -11.08 21.78 -10.49
N ASP A 29 -10.90 20.51 -10.09
CA ASP A 29 -11.18 19.31 -10.86
C ASP A 29 -12.37 18.50 -10.31
N GLY A 30 -12.86 18.84 -9.13
CA GLY A 30 -13.91 18.11 -8.40
C GLY A 30 -13.41 16.90 -7.60
N SER A 31 -12.11 16.59 -7.65
CA SER A 31 -11.46 15.50 -6.90
C SER A 31 -10.62 16.01 -5.74
N ASP A 32 -9.86 17.07 -5.95
CA ASP A 32 -8.96 17.64 -4.97
C ASP A 32 -9.59 18.88 -4.34
N TYR A 33 -9.83 18.80 -3.03
CA TYR A 33 -10.49 19.84 -2.27
C TYR A 33 -9.50 20.54 -1.34
N GLN A 34 -9.46 21.86 -1.40
CA GLN A 34 -8.64 22.72 -0.56
C GLN A 34 -9.47 23.84 0.06
N LEU A 35 -8.98 24.40 1.15
CA LEU A 35 -9.57 25.59 1.77
C LEU A 35 -8.96 26.84 1.16
N ILE A 36 -9.78 27.76 0.67
CA ILE A 36 -9.37 29.07 0.17
C ILE A 36 -9.99 30.17 1.03
N ALA A 37 -9.24 31.25 1.25
CA ALA A 37 -9.75 32.43 1.92
C ALA A 37 -10.56 33.30 0.93
N GLN A 38 -11.76 33.71 1.33
CA GLN A 38 -12.65 34.64 0.62
C GLN A 38 -12.36 36.10 0.98
N SER A 39 -11.61 36.33 2.06
CA SER A 39 -11.22 37.64 2.56
C SER A 39 -9.80 37.60 3.13
N TYR A 40 -9.21 38.77 3.33
CA TYR A 40 -7.89 38.89 3.96
C TYR A 40 -7.93 38.35 5.40
N ILE A 41 -7.14 37.32 5.68
CA ILE A 41 -6.95 36.79 7.03
C ILE A 41 -5.70 37.46 7.61
N PRO A 42 -5.81 38.27 8.68
CA PRO A 42 -4.64 38.91 9.28
C PRO A 42 -3.69 37.85 9.86
N GLY A 43 -2.39 38.07 9.68
CA GLY A 43 -1.35 37.23 10.30
C GLY A 43 -1.38 37.38 11.82
N GLY A 44 -2.11 36.47 12.49
CA GLY A 44 -2.32 36.44 13.93
C GLY A 44 -2.37 35.01 14.47
N PRO A 45 -2.80 34.79 15.73
CA PRO A 45 -3.00 33.44 16.26
C PRO A 45 -3.96 32.63 15.36
N PRO A 46 -3.82 31.29 15.34
CA PRO A 46 -4.51 30.44 14.38
C PRO A 46 -6.02 30.67 14.41
N SER A 47 -6.59 31.08 13.27
CA SER A 47 -8.03 31.29 13.10
C SER A 47 -8.82 29.97 13.11
N PHE A 48 -8.12 28.84 13.17
CA PHE A 48 -8.70 27.51 13.13
C PHE A 48 -8.28 26.69 14.34
N THR A 49 -9.26 26.31 15.17
CA THR A 49 -9.03 25.45 16.34
C THR A 49 -9.86 24.20 16.20
N PHE A 50 -9.20 23.03 16.24
CA PHE A 50 -9.89 21.75 16.31
C PHE A 50 -10.14 21.39 17.79
N PRO A 51 -11.39 21.18 18.23
CA PRO A 51 -11.63 20.73 19.59
C PRO A 51 -11.04 19.32 19.81
N PRO A 52 -10.52 19.03 21.00
CA PRO A 52 -9.94 17.73 21.34
C PRO A 52 -10.98 16.59 21.34
N THR A 53 -12.28 16.90 21.25
CA THR A 53 -13.35 15.90 21.10
C THR A 53 -13.39 15.26 19.71
N LEU A 54 -12.74 15.89 18.71
CA LEU A 54 -12.59 15.35 17.36
C LEU A 54 -11.32 14.50 17.20
N SER A 55 -10.37 14.60 18.13
CA SER A 55 -9.28 13.63 18.19
C SER A 55 -9.84 12.35 18.81
N SER A 56 -9.56 11.22 18.16
CA SER A 56 -10.01 9.93 18.66
C SER A 56 -9.61 9.79 20.14
N PRO A 57 -10.50 9.34 21.06
CA PRO A 57 -10.02 8.76 22.30
C PRO A 57 -9.01 7.67 21.94
N PRO A 58 -7.95 7.45 22.75
CA PRO A 58 -6.94 6.44 22.45
C PRO A 58 -7.67 5.17 22.04
N ALA A 59 -7.35 4.64 20.86
CA ALA A 59 -7.98 3.48 20.23
C ALA A 59 -7.68 2.20 21.04
N MET A 60 -8.10 2.17 22.30
CA MET A 60 -7.78 1.19 23.32
C MET A 60 -9.03 0.50 23.88
N SER A 61 -10.26 0.89 23.52
CA SER A 61 -11.45 0.26 24.09
C SER A 61 -12.09 -0.86 23.26
N SER A 62 -11.65 -1.11 22.02
CA SER A 62 -12.12 -2.29 21.28
C SER A 62 -11.23 -3.49 21.63
N THR A 63 -11.61 -4.19 22.70
CA THR A 63 -11.00 -5.44 23.22
C THR A 63 -10.67 -6.48 22.14
N ASN A 64 -11.40 -6.46 21.02
CA ASN A 64 -11.19 -7.37 19.89
C ASN A 64 -9.96 -7.01 19.02
N LEU A 65 -9.59 -5.74 18.92
CA LEU A 65 -8.47 -5.27 18.08
C LEU A 65 -7.12 -5.58 18.71
N GLU A 66 -7.01 -5.50 20.05
CA GLU A 66 -5.80 -5.92 20.75
C GLU A 66 -5.58 -7.43 20.66
N ALA A 67 -6.65 -8.22 20.76
CA ALA A 67 -6.60 -9.68 20.59
C ALA A 67 -6.24 -10.11 19.15
N ALA A 68 -6.64 -9.36 18.12
CA ALA A 68 -6.23 -9.60 16.74
C ALA A 68 -4.77 -9.17 16.48
N CYS A 69 -4.39 -7.99 16.98
CA CYS A 69 -3.05 -7.43 16.85
C CYS A 69 -1.99 -8.27 17.59
N SER A 70 -2.33 -8.85 18.75
CA SER A 70 -1.43 -9.71 19.52
C SER A 70 -1.19 -11.08 18.86
N ARG A 71 -2.14 -11.59 18.05
CA ARG A 71 -1.96 -12.84 17.29
C ARG A 71 -1.03 -12.69 16.07
N GLN A 72 -0.92 -11.48 15.50
CA GLN A 72 -0.06 -11.19 14.34
C GLN A 72 1.32 -10.61 14.71
N ARG A 73 1.65 -10.54 16.00
CA ARG A 73 2.93 -9.99 16.50
C ARG A 73 4.16 -10.71 15.97
N THR A 74 4.06 -11.96 15.54
CA THR A 74 5.22 -12.78 15.15
C THR A 74 5.75 -12.50 13.74
N SER A 75 4.97 -11.89 12.84
CA SER A 75 5.43 -11.59 11.46
C SER A 75 5.66 -10.09 11.16
N TRP A 76 4.98 -9.18 11.86
CA TRP A 76 5.07 -7.73 11.61
C TRP A 76 6.05 -6.97 12.54
N CYS A 77 6.82 -7.71 13.35
CA CYS A 77 7.50 -7.20 14.55
C CYS A 77 8.66 -6.20 14.34
N ARG A 78 9.00 -5.80 13.10
CA ARG A 78 10.14 -4.88 12.89
C ARG A 78 9.81 -3.39 12.91
N ARG A 79 8.54 -2.95 12.97
CA ARG A 79 8.22 -1.52 13.11
C ARG A 79 7.03 -1.28 14.03
N GLN A 80 7.30 -1.19 15.34
CA GLN A 80 6.30 -0.77 16.34
C GLN A 80 5.63 0.58 15.99
N ALA A 81 6.30 1.43 15.21
CA ALA A 81 5.78 2.69 14.71
C ALA A 81 4.59 2.58 13.74
N CYS A 82 4.39 1.41 13.09
CA CYS A 82 3.28 1.22 12.14
C CYS A 82 1.97 0.81 12.82
N LEU A 83 2.01 0.35 14.08
CA LEU A 83 0.83 -0.14 14.80
C LEU A 83 -0.22 0.95 15.06
N PRO A 84 0.13 2.18 15.46
CA PRO A 84 -0.87 3.25 15.61
C PRO A 84 -1.57 3.59 14.30
N LEU A 85 -0.84 3.62 13.18
CA LEU A 85 -1.40 3.88 11.85
C LEU A 85 -2.34 2.77 11.39
N PHE A 86 -1.95 1.51 11.61
CA PHE A 86 -2.82 0.37 11.31
C PHE A 86 -4.10 0.39 12.16
N ARG A 87 -3.99 0.65 13.46
CA ARG A 87 -5.15 0.78 14.35
C ARG A 87 -6.08 1.92 13.90
N LEU A 88 -5.53 3.05 13.46
CA LEU A 88 -6.30 4.16 12.91
C LEU A 88 -7.05 3.74 11.63
N MET A 89 -6.37 3.04 10.71
CA MET A 89 -7.00 2.52 9.48
C MET A 89 -8.19 1.61 9.80
N VAL A 90 -8.01 0.62 10.69
CA VAL A 90 -9.09 -0.29 11.07
C VAL A 90 -10.25 0.46 11.73
N LYS A 91 -9.95 1.46 12.57
CA LYS A 91 -11.00 2.29 13.17
C LYS A 91 -11.79 3.07 12.12
N ILE A 92 -11.12 3.67 11.15
CA ILE A 92 -11.79 4.37 10.04
C ILE A 92 -12.74 3.41 9.30
N LEU A 93 -12.30 2.18 9.01
CA LEU A 93 -13.14 1.17 8.38
C LEU A 93 -14.33 0.77 9.25
N SER A 94 -14.14 0.56 10.56
CA SER A 94 -15.25 0.19 11.45
C SER A 94 -16.29 1.30 11.61
N GLU A 95 -15.87 2.57 11.64
CA GLU A 95 -16.78 3.72 11.69
C GLU A 95 -17.49 3.93 10.35
N TYR A 96 -16.82 3.58 9.24
CA TYR A 96 -17.43 3.60 7.91
C TYR A 96 -18.53 2.54 7.77
N ASP A 97 -18.27 1.31 8.22
CA ASP A 97 -19.26 0.21 8.20
C ASP A 97 -20.46 0.48 9.11
N ALA A 98 -20.25 1.19 10.22
CA ALA A 98 -21.31 1.60 11.13
C ALA A 98 -22.30 2.61 10.51
N GLY A 99 -21.99 3.21 9.36
CA GLY A 99 -22.96 4.05 8.66
C GLY A 99 -23.40 5.26 9.50
N GLN A 100 -24.68 5.63 9.37
CA GLN A 100 -25.29 6.74 10.13
C GLN A 100 -25.27 6.54 11.65
N ASP A 101 -24.99 5.34 12.14
CA ASP A 101 -24.89 5.05 13.58
C ASP A 101 -23.54 5.48 14.16
N SER A 102 -22.54 5.76 13.31
CA SER A 102 -21.27 6.32 13.76
C SER A 102 -21.39 7.84 13.96
N PRO A 103 -20.95 8.36 15.13
CA PRO A 103 -20.90 9.80 15.37
C PRO A 103 -19.93 10.52 14.42
N PHE A 104 -19.01 9.79 13.77
CA PHE A 104 -18.03 10.31 12.82
C PHE A 104 -18.48 10.22 11.35
N TYR A 105 -19.58 9.51 11.06
CA TYR A 105 -20.06 9.27 9.70
C TYR A 105 -20.46 10.52 8.92
N PRO A 106 -21.14 11.53 9.51
CA PRO A 106 -21.54 12.70 8.74
C PRO A 106 -20.33 13.55 8.28
N GLY A 107 -19.19 13.41 8.95
CA GLY A 107 -17.92 14.05 8.60
C GLY A 107 -16.99 13.20 7.72
N SER A 108 -17.26 11.90 7.54
CA SER A 108 -16.46 10.99 6.69
C SER A 108 -16.96 10.90 5.24
N ILE A 109 -18.15 11.47 4.94
CA ILE A 109 -18.73 11.51 3.58
C ILE A 109 -17.88 12.29 2.54
N PRO A 110 -17.08 13.33 2.86
CA PRO A 110 -16.18 13.95 1.90
C PRO A 110 -14.77 13.33 1.88
N CYS A 111 -14.48 12.26 2.63
CA CYS A 111 -13.18 11.61 2.50
C CYS A 111 -13.01 11.11 1.07
N GLN A 112 -11.89 11.49 0.44
CA GLN A 112 -11.54 11.03 -0.90
C GLN A 112 -11.62 9.50 -0.93
N LYS A 113 -12.47 8.96 -1.81
CA LYS A 113 -12.61 7.50 -1.99
C LYS A 113 -11.39 6.90 -2.69
N GLN A 114 -10.59 7.75 -3.30
CA GLN A 114 -9.42 7.38 -4.08
C GLN A 114 -8.25 8.24 -3.62
N PHE A 115 -7.19 7.58 -3.21
CA PHE A 115 -5.90 8.20 -2.94
C PHE A 115 -4.96 7.84 -4.08
N TYR A 116 -4.17 8.78 -4.57
CA TYR A 116 -3.12 8.53 -5.55
C TYR A 116 -1.80 8.27 -4.80
N ASN A 117 -1.65 7.06 -4.29
CA ASN A 117 -0.42 6.60 -3.64
C ASN A 117 0.06 5.31 -4.32
N ASP A 118 1.23 4.81 -3.95
CA ASP A 118 1.83 3.64 -4.62
C ASP A 118 0.92 2.39 -4.58
N VAL A 119 0.00 2.29 -3.60
CA VAL A 119 -0.92 1.15 -3.46
C VAL A 119 -2.07 1.20 -4.48
N SER A 120 -2.36 2.37 -5.06
CA SER A 120 -3.39 2.56 -6.09
C SER A 120 -2.83 2.70 -7.51
N MET A 121 -1.52 2.54 -7.70
CA MET A 121 -0.88 2.59 -9.01
C MET A 121 -1.17 1.33 -9.83
N THR A 122 -1.44 1.51 -11.12
CA THR A 122 -1.55 0.40 -12.08
C THR A 122 -0.16 -0.04 -12.57
N ASP A 123 -0.06 -1.24 -13.15
CA ASP A 123 1.18 -1.73 -13.76
C ASP A 123 1.73 -0.77 -14.82
N ALA A 124 0.84 -0.11 -15.59
CA ALA A 124 1.22 0.91 -16.56
C ALA A 124 1.86 2.13 -15.89
N CYS A 125 1.35 2.55 -14.73
CA CYS A 125 1.94 3.65 -13.97
C CYS A 125 3.31 3.28 -13.39
N PHE A 126 3.50 2.02 -12.96
CA PHE A 126 4.82 1.53 -12.52
C PHE A 126 5.84 1.49 -13.66
N ALA A 127 5.41 1.21 -14.89
CA ALA A 127 6.29 1.24 -16.07
C ALA A 127 6.82 2.65 -16.40
N CYS A 128 6.15 3.70 -15.92
CA CYS A 128 6.58 5.09 -16.08
C CYS A 128 7.52 5.58 -14.96
N LEU A 129 7.69 4.82 -13.87
CA LEU A 129 8.59 5.20 -12.79
C LEU A 129 10.04 4.80 -13.11
N PRO A 130 11.04 5.60 -12.67
CA PRO A 130 12.43 5.17 -12.71
C PRO A 130 12.60 3.80 -12.04
N PRO A 131 13.52 2.94 -12.52
CA PRO A 131 13.64 1.52 -12.15
C PRO A 131 13.80 1.24 -10.64
N TYR A 132 14.05 2.27 -9.84
CA TYR A 132 14.15 2.19 -8.38
C TYR A 132 12.81 2.00 -7.66
N ALA A 133 11.68 2.50 -8.19
CA ALA A 133 10.37 2.38 -7.53
C ALA A 133 9.69 1.02 -7.77
N GLY A 134 9.94 0.41 -8.94
CA GLY A 134 9.53 -0.96 -9.25
C GLY A 134 10.52 -2.04 -8.78
N TRP A 135 11.70 -1.65 -8.27
CA TRP A 135 12.84 -2.54 -8.06
C TRP A 135 12.50 -3.80 -7.26
N LEU A 136 11.68 -3.70 -6.21
CA LEU A 136 11.28 -4.86 -5.39
C LEU A 136 10.39 -5.85 -6.15
N TYR A 137 9.47 -5.36 -6.99
CA TYR A 137 8.63 -6.20 -7.83
C TYR A 137 9.44 -6.81 -8.99
N THR A 138 10.28 -6.01 -9.64
CA THR A 138 11.13 -6.45 -10.75
C THR A 138 12.18 -7.47 -10.29
N LEU A 139 12.79 -7.27 -9.12
CA LEU A 139 13.78 -8.19 -8.56
C LEU A 139 13.13 -9.51 -8.14
N ASN A 140 11.94 -9.49 -7.55
CA ASN A 140 11.22 -10.72 -7.21
C ASN A 140 10.79 -11.49 -8.47
N ALA A 141 10.23 -10.80 -9.47
CA ALA A 141 9.88 -11.42 -10.75
C ALA A 141 11.10 -12.02 -11.47
N LEU A 142 12.24 -11.31 -11.43
CA LEU A 142 13.49 -11.78 -12.01
C LEU A 142 14.06 -13.00 -11.25
N LYS A 143 14.03 -12.99 -9.91
CA LYS A 143 14.39 -14.15 -9.08
C LYS A 143 13.52 -15.36 -9.42
N GLN A 144 12.20 -15.19 -9.48
CA GLN A 144 11.26 -16.26 -9.83
C GLN A 144 11.56 -16.85 -11.21
N HIS A 145 11.81 -16.00 -12.21
CA HIS A 145 12.13 -16.45 -13.55
C HIS A 145 13.44 -17.24 -13.61
N VAL A 146 14.50 -16.74 -12.95
CA VAL A 146 15.80 -17.44 -12.87
C VAL A 146 15.66 -18.81 -12.19
N TYR A 147 14.90 -18.90 -11.10
CA TYR A 147 14.66 -20.19 -10.44
C TYR A 147 13.82 -21.16 -11.28
N SER A 148 12.85 -20.66 -12.05
CA SER A 148 12.10 -21.48 -13.01
C SER A 148 13.02 -22.09 -14.06
N ILE A 149 13.93 -21.29 -14.64
CA ILE A 149 14.90 -21.78 -15.64
C ILE A 149 15.80 -22.85 -15.05
N LEU A 150 16.29 -22.67 -13.82
CA LEU A 150 17.12 -23.68 -13.16
C LEU A 150 16.37 -25.01 -12.96
N ALA A 151 15.10 -24.96 -12.57
CA ALA A 151 14.25 -26.15 -12.45
C ALA A 151 14.02 -26.85 -13.81
N ASP A 152 13.72 -26.07 -14.84
CA ASP A 152 13.49 -26.58 -16.20
C ASP A 152 14.75 -27.25 -16.76
N VAL A 153 15.92 -26.63 -16.58
CA VAL A 153 17.21 -27.18 -17.04
C VAL A 153 17.54 -28.49 -16.33
N GLU A 154 17.26 -28.61 -15.03
CA GLU A 154 17.46 -29.86 -14.29
C GLU A 154 16.53 -30.96 -14.84
N GLN A 155 15.26 -30.66 -15.05
CA GLN A 155 14.29 -31.59 -15.63
C GLN A 155 14.69 -32.05 -17.04
N LEU A 156 15.11 -31.11 -17.89
CA LEU A 156 15.60 -31.41 -19.24
C LEU A 156 16.87 -32.25 -19.22
N THR A 157 17.76 -32.03 -18.24
CA THR A 157 18.97 -32.82 -18.06
C THR A 157 18.66 -34.25 -17.65
N MET A 158 17.76 -34.45 -16.68
CA MET A 158 17.28 -35.79 -16.31
C MET A 158 16.64 -36.51 -17.50
N THR A 159 15.82 -35.79 -18.27
CA THR A 159 15.19 -36.34 -19.49
C THR A 159 16.25 -36.71 -20.52
N ALA A 160 17.24 -35.84 -20.77
CA ALA A 160 18.33 -36.10 -21.70
C ALA A 160 19.14 -37.35 -21.32
N GLN A 161 19.41 -37.53 -20.03
CA GLN A 161 20.15 -38.69 -19.50
C GLN A 161 19.39 -40.00 -19.60
N SER A 162 18.06 -39.96 -19.73
CA SER A 162 17.24 -41.17 -19.87
C SER A 162 17.32 -41.81 -21.27
N TYR A 163 17.83 -41.08 -22.27
CA TYR A 163 17.91 -41.57 -23.65
C TYR A 163 19.12 -42.48 -23.89
N ASP A 164 18.93 -43.51 -24.72
CA ASP A 164 20.03 -44.38 -25.17
C ASP A 164 20.97 -43.62 -26.13
N LEU A 165 22.27 -43.67 -25.83
CA LEU A 165 23.33 -43.05 -26.61
C LEU A 165 23.46 -43.65 -28.01
N ARG A 166 23.05 -44.92 -28.20
CA ARG A 166 23.13 -45.58 -29.51
C ARG A 166 22.09 -45.03 -30.49
N THR A 167 20.94 -44.60 -29.99
CA THR A 167 19.88 -43.98 -30.78
C THR A 167 19.98 -42.45 -30.81
N HIS A 168 20.58 -41.84 -29.78
CA HIS A 168 20.71 -40.38 -29.66
C HIS A 168 22.16 -39.95 -29.34
N PRO A 169 23.07 -39.95 -30.34
CA PRO A 169 24.49 -39.64 -30.13
C PRO A 169 24.77 -38.19 -29.72
N ARG A 170 23.78 -37.28 -29.80
CA ARG A 170 23.90 -35.86 -29.42
C ARG A 170 23.65 -35.61 -27.92
N VAL A 171 23.15 -36.60 -27.18
CA VAL A 171 22.83 -36.47 -25.74
C VAL A 171 23.99 -35.90 -24.91
N PRO A 172 25.26 -36.34 -25.07
CA PRO A 172 26.37 -35.78 -24.30
C PRO A 172 26.58 -34.27 -24.53
N VAL A 173 26.36 -33.79 -25.75
CA VAL A 173 26.47 -32.36 -26.09
C VAL A 173 25.33 -31.56 -25.47
N ILE A 174 24.11 -32.12 -25.49
CA ILE A 174 22.94 -31.50 -24.86
C ILE A 174 23.14 -31.39 -23.34
N VAL A 175 23.64 -32.45 -22.70
CA VAL A 175 23.93 -32.42 -21.25
C VAL A 175 25.03 -31.40 -20.94
N ALA A 176 26.09 -31.31 -21.76
CA ALA A 176 27.13 -30.29 -21.59
C ALA A 176 26.59 -28.86 -21.76
N HIS A 177 25.67 -28.64 -22.71
CA HIS A 177 24.99 -27.36 -22.89
C HIS A 177 24.14 -27.01 -21.67
N ASN A 178 23.34 -27.94 -21.17
CA ASN A 178 22.50 -27.72 -20.00
C ASN A 178 23.34 -27.38 -18.75
N SER A 179 24.49 -28.03 -18.56
CA SER A 179 25.43 -27.68 -17.49
C SER A 179 25.91 -26.23 -17.60
N LEU A 180 26.30 -25.78 -18.81
CA LEU A 180 26.72 -24.39 -19.03
C LEU A 180 25.60 -23.38 -18.71
N VAL A 181 24.37 -23.67 -19.15
CA VAL A 181 23.21 -22.82 -18.87
C VAL A 181 22.95 -22.78 -17.37
N ARG A 182 22.91 -23.93 -16.70
CA ARG A 182 22.71 -24.01 -15.25
C ARG A 182 23.76 -23.20 -14.48
N ASP A 183 25.03 -23.35 -14.83
CA ASP A 183 26.12 -22.65 -14.14
C ASP A 183 26.03 -21.13 -14.33
N THR A 184 25.68 -20.69 -15.54
CA THR A 184 25.43 -19.27 -15.84
C THR A 184 24.30 -18.70 -14.99
N PHE A 185 23.14 -19.35 -14.99
CA PHE A 185 21.97 -18.90 -14.23
C PHE A 185 22.16 -19.03 -12.72
N THR A 186 23.01 -19.94 -12.25
CA THR A 186 23.41 -20.04 -10.84
C THR A 186 24.22 -18.82 -10.40
N MET A 187 25.14 -18.33 -11.25
CA MET A 187 25.86 -17.08 -10.97
C MET A 187 24.89 -15.89 -10.92
N THR A 188 23.96 -15.81 -11.87
CA THR A 188 22.93 -14.77 -11.87
C THR A 188 22.07 -14.81 -10.62
N ALA A 189 21.65 -15.99 -10.17
CA ALA A 189 20.91 -16.17 -8.92
C ALA A 189 21.70 -15.66 -7.71
N ALA A 190 23.00 -15.99 -7.62
CA ALA A 190 23.86 -15.52 -6.54
C ALA A 190 23.99 -13.98 -6.51
N LEU A 191 24.10 -13.35 -7.67
CA LEU A 191 24.11 -11.88 -7.77
C LEU A 191 22.75 -11.28 -7.37
N LEU A 192 21.64 -11.91 -7.78
CA LEU A 192 20.29 -11.47 -7.39
C LEU A 192 20.04 -11.58 -5.89
N GLU A 193 20.60 -12.59 -5.22
CA GLU A 193 20.56 -12.73 -3.77
C GLU A 193 21.39 -11.68 -3.04
N GLN A 194 22.45 -11.14 -3.64
CA GLN A 194 23.22 -10.04 -3.05
C GLN A 194 22.55 -8.68 -3.21
N MET A 195 21.60 -8.55 -4.14
CA MET A 195 20.91 -7.29 -4.47
C MET A 195 19.59 -7.08 -3.69
N GLY A 196 19.10 -8.06 -2.95
CA GLY A 196 17.86 -7.98 -2.15
C GLY A 196 18.11 -8.33 -0.69
#